data_AF-A0A378SY55-F1
#
_entry.id   AF-A0A378SY55-F1
#
_cell.length_a   1.000
_cell.length_b   1.000
_cell.length_c   1.000
_cell.angle_alpha   90.00
_cell.angle_beta   90.00
_cell.angle_gamma   90.00
#
_symmetry.space_group_name_H-M   'P 1'
#
loop_
_entity.id
_entity.type
_entity.pdbx_description
1 polymer ?
#
loop_
_entity_poly.entity_id
_entity_poly.type
_entity_poly.pdbx_seq_one_letter_code
_entity_poly.pdbx_strand_id
1 'polypeptide(L)'
;MDRATEDFVRGLIHSDGCRVVANDRGIKSIRYHFTNHSDDILNLFTAALDHLRIPWTRSTKYVVSIYRKAATTRLDEFIGPKV
;
A
#
# COMPACT_ATOMS: atom_id res chain seq x y z
N MET A 1 8.87 6.57 16.13
CA MET A 1 7.91 5.46 16.02
C MET A 1 7.64 5.18 14.55
N ASP A 2 7.33 6.21 13.77
CA ASP A 2 6.91 6.15 12.36
C ASP A 2 7.87 5.36 11.46
N ARG A 3 9.19 5.49 11.63
CA ARG A 3 10.17 4.76 10.81
C ARG A 3 10.01 3.23 10.88
N ALA A 4 9.72 2.68 12.06
CA ALA A 4 9.50 1.24 12.21
C ALA A 4 8.21 0.80 11.51
N THR A 5 7.17 1.63 11.55
CA THR A 5 5.91 1.41 10.83
C THR A 5 6.09 1.51 9.32
N GLU A 6 6.87 2.48 8.84
CA GLU A 6 7.25 2.61 7.43
C GLU A 6 8.03 1.39 6.94
N ASP A 7 9.02 0.94 7.71
CA ASP A 7 9.81 -0.26 7.41
C ASP A 7 8.94 -1.53 7.36
N PHE A 8 7.96 -1.64 8.28
CA PHE A 8 6.99 -2.73 8.28
C PHE A 8 6.09 -2.72 7.04
N VAL A 9 5.49 -1.56 6.70
CA VAL A 9 4.65 -1.40 5.51
C VAL A 9 5.44 -1.69 4.24
N ARG A 10 6.67 -1.17 4.16
CA ARG A 10 7.60 -1.45 3.06
C ARG A 10 7.84 -2.94 2.92
N GLY A 11 8.17 -3.63 4.02
CA GLY A 11 8.40 -5.08 4.03
C GLY A 11 7.22 -5.86 3.45
N LEU A 12 6.00 -5.56 3.90
CA LEU A 12 4.77 -6.21 3.43
C LEU A 12 4.48 -5.93 1.94
N ILE A 13 4.71 -4.70 1.48
CA ILE A 13 4.56 -4.37 0.05
C ILE A 13 5.62 -5.06 -0.81
N HIS A 14 6.84 -5.27 -0.30
CA HIS A 14 7.85 -6.04 -1.03
C HIS A 14 7.53 -7.53 -1.08
N SER A 15 6.98 -8.13 -0.01
CA SER A 15 6.65 -9.56 0.01
C SER A 15 5.43 -9.88 -0.86
N ASP A 16 4.26 -9.34 -0.50
CA ASP A 16 2.96 -9.76 -1.05
C ASP A 16 2.18 -8.59 -1.69
N GLY A 17 2.85 -7.46 -1.85
CA GLY A 17 2.32 -6.29 -2.53
C GLY A 17 2.90 -6.03 -3.91
N CYS A 18 2.30 -5.06 -4.58
CA CYS A 18 2.80 -4.53 -5.84
C CYS A 18 2.56 -3.02 -5.93
N ARG A 19 3.41 -2.36 -6.70
CA ARG A 19 3.26 -0.96 -7.12
C ARG A 19 3.12 -0.97 -8.63
N VAL A 20 2.01 -0.48 -9.15
CA VAL A 20 1.73 -0.49 -10.59
C VAL A 20 1.46 0.92 -11.09
N VAL A 21 1.84 1.18 -12.34
CA VAL A 21 1.40 2.37 -13.07
C VAL A 21 0.17 1.95 -13.87
N ALA A 22 -1.01 2.33 -13.39
CA ALA A 22 -2.26 2.14 -14.12
C ALA A 22 -2.41 3.25 -15.18
N ASN A 23 -2.97 2.90 -16.33
CA ASN A 23 -3.30 3.85 -17.39
C ASN A 23 -4.79 3.75 -17.69
N ASP A 24 -5.57 4.64 -17.09
CA ASP A 24 -7.02 4.70 -17.30
C ASP A 24 -7.30 5.72 -18.41
N ARG A 25 -7.50 5.22 -19.64
CA ARG A 25 -7.85 6.05 -20.82
C ARG A 25 -6.88 7.22 -21.08
N GLY A 26 -5.58 7.00 -20.89
CA GLY A 26 -4.54 8.01 -21.08
C GLY A 26 -4.11 8.72 -19.79
N ILE A 27 -4.83 8.52 -18.68
CA ILE A 27 -4.50 9.11 -17.38
C ILE A 27 -3.67 8.10 -16.59
N LYS A 28 -2.38 8.42 -16.40
CA LYS A 28 -1.46 7.59 -15.60
C LYS A 28 -1.67 7.85 -14.11
N SER A 29 -1.84 6.77 -13.33
CA SER A 29 -1.90 6.82 -11.87
C SER A 29 -1.03 5.72 -11.27
N ILE A 30 -0.46 5.99 -10.10
CA ILE A 30 0.23 4.97 -9.30
C ILE A 30 -0.82 4.29 -8.43
N ARG A 31 -0.72 2.97 -8.27
CA ARG A 31 -1.55 2.20 -7.34
C ARG A 31 -0.68 1.19 -6.61
N TYR A 32 -0.91 1.05 -5.32
CA TYR A 32 -0.38 -0.04 -4.52
C TYR A 32 -1.49 -1.04 -4.23
N HIS A 33 -1.15 -2.32 -4.26
CA HIS A 33 -2.00 -3.40 -3.80
C HIS A 33 -1.21 -4.27 -2.84
N PHE A 34 -1.88 -4.79 -1.82
CA PHE A 34 -1.37 -5.80 -0.92
C PHE A 34 -2.38 -6.95 -0.87
N THR A 35 -1.93 -8.16 -1.14
CA THR A 35 -2.79 -9.35 -1.16
C THR A 35 -2.35 -10.32 -0.08
N ASN A 36 -3.25 -10.76 0.77
CA ASN A 36 -2.96 -11.83 1.73
C ASN A 36 -4.24 -12.62 2.07
N HIS A 37 -4.09 -13.88 2.47
CA HIS A 37 -5.23 -14.72 2.90
C HIS A 37 -5.46 -14.71 4.41
N SER A 38 -4.50 -14.23 5.20
CA SER A 38 -4.65 -14.05 6.64
C SER A 38 -5.30 -12.70 6.93
N ASP A 39 -6.47 -12.73 7.58
CA ASP A 39 -7.14 -11.51 8.04
C ASP A 39 -6.31 -10.77 9.10
N ASP A 40 -5.55 -11.48 9.93
CA ASP A 40 -4.67 -10.87 10.93
C ASP A 40 -3.54 -10.06 10.27
N ILE A 41 -2.88 -10.61 9.24
CA ILE A 41 -1.85 -9.88 8.49
C ILE A 41 -2.45 -8.66 7.80
N LEU A 42 -3.64 -8.80 7.22
CA LEU A 42 -4.31 -7.68 6.57
C LEU A 42 -4.67 -6.58 7.59
N ASN A 43 -5.14 -6.95 8.79
CA ASN A 43 -5.46 -6.02 9.85
C ASN A 43 -4.22 -5.30 10.37
N LEU A 44 -3.09 -6.01 10.52
CA LEU A 44 -1.80 -5.39 10.86
C LEU A 44 -1.35 -4.40 9.80
N PHE A 45 -1.48 -4.76 8.52
CA PHE A 45 -1.15 -3.88 7.41
C PHE A 45 -2.02 -2.61 7.42
N THR A 46 -3.34 -2.75 7.53
CA THR A 46 -4.25 -1.60 7.55
C THR A 46 -4.07 -0.73 8.78
N ALA A 47 -3.82 -1.32 9.95
CA ALA A 47 -3.54 -0.56 11.17
C ALA A 47 -2.25 0.28 11.05
N ALA A 48 -1.22 -0.28 10.38
CA ALA A 48 0.00 0.47 10.07
C ALA A 48 -0.27 1.63 9.10
N LEU A 49 -1.11 1.42 8.07
CA LEU A 49 -1.52 2.50 7.16
C LEU A 49 -2.34 3.58 7.88
N ASP A 50 -3.24 3.20 8.78
CA ASP A 50 -4.04 4.13 9.58
C ASP A 50 -3.16 4.97 10.51
N HIS A 51 -2.16 4.34 11.15
CA HIS A 51 -1.17 5.05 11.97
C HIS A 51 -0.40 6.11 11.14
N LEU A 52 -0.03 5.77 9.90
CA LEU A 52 0.62 6.69 8.97
C LEU A 52 -0.35 7.67 8.30
N ARG A 53 -1.65 7.57 8.59
CA ARG A 53 -2.74 8.36 7.97
C ARG A 53 -2.80 8.19 6.45
N ILE A 54 -2.46 7.01 5.95
CA ILE A 54 -2.48 6.64 4.54
C ILE A 54 -3.83 5.99 4.23
N PRO A 55 -4.74 6.66 3.50
CA PRO A 55 -6.04 6.08 3.21
C PRO A 55 -5.93 4.88 2.26
N TRP A 56 -6.67 3.82 2.60
CA TRP A 56 -6.72 2.57 1.86
C TRP A 56 -8.16 2.14 1.60
N THR A 57 -8.33 1.08 0.81
CA THR A 57 -9.63 0.48 0.52
C THR A 57 -9.50 -1.04 0.48
N ARG A 58 -10.41 -1.74 1.16
CA ARG A 58 -10.55 -3.20 1.01
C ARG A 58 -11.29 -3.50 -0.28
N SER A 59 -10.56 -3.72 -1.38
CA SER A 59 -11.16 -3.94 -2.69
C SER A 59 -11.80 -5.32 -2.84
N THR A 60 -11.26 -6.33 -2.14
CA THR A 60 -11.84 -7.67 -2.05
C THR A 60 -11.60 -8.24 -0.65
N LYS A 61 -12.08 -9.45 -0.37
CA LYS A 61 -11.77 -10.15 0.88
C LYS A 61 -10.27 -10.24 1.15
N TYR A 62 -9.41 -10.33 0.14
CA TYR A 62 -7.97 -10.59 0.32
C TYR A 62 -7.08 -9.42 -0.10
N VAL A 63 -7.64 -8.33 -0.64
CA VAL A 63 -6.86 -7.27 -1.28
C VAL A 63 -7.14 -5.91 -0.64
N VAL A 64 -6.06 -5.28 -0.18
CA VAL A 64 -6.04 -3.86 0.24
C VAL A 64 -5.39 -3.04 -0.87
N SER A 65 -6.06 -1.97 -1.29
CA SER A 65 -5.65 -1.09 -2.39
C SER A 65 -5.40 0.34 -1.89
N ILE A 66 -4.36 0.99 -2.41
CA ILE A 66 -4.04 2.39 -2.17
C ILE A 66 -3.85 3.07 -3.52
N TYR A 67 -4.76 3.98 -3.86
CA TYR A 67 -4.82 4.61 -5.19
C TYR A 67 -5.01 6.13 -5.15
N ARG A 68 -5.23 6.73 -3.98
CA ARG A 68 -5.32 8.19 -3.86
C ARG A 68 -3.94 8.80 -4.07
N LYS A 69 -3.83 9.79 -4.96
CA LYS A 69 -2.53 10.40 -5.34
C LYS A 69 -1.68 10.80 -4.14
N ALA A 70 -2.26 11.50 -3.15
CA ALA A 70 -1.54 11.88 -1.93
C ALA A 70 -1.04 10.68 -1.12
N ALA A 71 -1.83 9.60 -1.05
CA ALA A 71 -1.46 8.38 -0.35
C ALA A 71 -0.33 7.63 -1.06
N THR A 72 -0.41 7.54 -2.39
CA THR A 72 0.63 6.87 -3.19
C THR A 72 1.93 7.66 -3.22
N THR A 73 1.86 9.00 -3.24
CA THR A 73 3.05 9.85 -3.06
C THR A 73 3.68 9.65 -1.69
N ARG A 74 2.85 9.57 -0.62
CA ARG A 74 3.35 9.29 0.73
C ARG A 74 4.03 7.92 0.83
N LEU A 75 3.49 6.88 0.17
CA LEU A 75 4.12 5.57 0.10
C LEU A 75 5.45 5.59 -0.69
N ASP A 76 5.52 6.35 -1.78
CA ASP A 76 6.73 6.48 -2.60
C ASP A 76 7.92 7.04 -1.80
N GLU A 77 7.68 7.91 -0.80
CA GLU A 77 8.74 8.52 0.03
C GLU A 77 9.60 7.51 0.78
N PHE A 78 9.02 6.38 1.20
CA PHE A 78 9.72 5.40 2.06
C PHE A 78 9.77 3.99 1.49
N ILE A 79 8.87 3.61 0.58
CA ILE A 79 8.95 2.31 -0.11
C ILE A 79 9.91 2.39 -1.29
N GLY A 80 9.88 3.51 -2.04
CA GLY A 80 10.59 3.65 -3.30
C GLY A 80 10.03 2.75 -4.41
N PRO A 81 10.56 2.87 -5.64
CA PRO A 81 10.22 1.95 -6.72
C PRO A 81 10.66 0.52 -6.36
N LYS A 82 9.76 -0.45 -6.53
CA LYS A 82 10.10 -1.88 -6.44
C LYS A 82 11.05 -2.18 -7.62
N VAL A 83 12.34 -2.29 -7.33
CA VAL A 83 13.37 -2.77 -8.28
C VAL A 83 13.16 -4.24 -8.58
#